data_AF-A0A2S6ASN5-F1
#
_entry.id   AF-A0A2S6ASN5-F1
#
_cell.length_a   1.000
_cell.length_b   1.000
_cell.length_c   1.000
_cell.angle_alpha   90.00
_cell.angle_beta   90.00
_cell.angle_gamma   90.00
#
_symmetry.space_group_name_H-M   'P 1'
#
loop_
_entity.id
_entity.type
_entity.pdbx_description
1 polymer ?
#
loop_
_entity_poly.entity_id
_entity_poly.type
_entity_poly.pdbx_seq_one_letter_code
_entity_poly.pdbx_strand_id
1 'polypeptide(L)'
;MTEVTTGTLSAPTVAGRSAEFWGYLMWGLAGIVIAVPELAAVFDLADWPTISATIGHLEDGHSWVRLVVVFVIVVLAYYSLPQLAMPPEQPAMVAGRQTTANGRLTPDPDAVRTEGMGGYLVLACAALTAAVAFAGGARAVDPGTFTGAYVLYGTIAVMWVILPSVLSMFFAREVPFPTLFRTLGYLEHRAGFVTALLLGLLAILLIHLALYPWPRMNS
;
A
#
# COMPACT_ATOMS: atom_id res chain seq x y z
N MET A 1 -29.67 27.05 -20.09
CA MET A 1 -29.52 26.22 -18.88
C MET A 1 -28.98 24.89 -19.37
N THR A 2 -27.65 24.78 -19.48
CA THR A 2 -26.98 23.57 -19.97
C THR A 2 -26.86 22.60 -18.82
N GLU A 3 -27.55 21.48 -18.93
CA GLU A 3 -27.50 20.36 -18.01
C GLU A 3 -26.07 19.82 -17.97
N VAL A 4 -25.35 20.11 -16.88
CA VAL A 4 -24.06 19.47 -16.61
C VAL A 4 -24.40 18.04 -16.24
N THR A 5 -24.26 17.13 -17.21
CA THR A 5 -24.29 15.70 -16.95
C THR A 5 -23.06 15.40 -16.09
N THR A 6 -23.23 15.39 -14.78
CA THR A 6 -22.25 14.81 -13.85
C THR A 6 -22.18 13.33 -14.18
N GLY A 7 -21.32 12.98 -15.14
CA GLY A 7 -20.96 11.60 -15.43
C GLY A 7 -20.42 11.00 -14.15
N THR A 8 -21.20 10.15 -13.51
CA THR A 8 -20.73 9.28 -12.45
C THR A 8 -19.64 8.40 -13.06
N LEU A 9 -18.37 8.78 -12.81
CA LEU A 9 -17.20 7.96 -13.14
C LEU A 9 -17.30 6.67 -12.32
N SER A 10 -18.07 5.71 -12.85
CA SER A 10 -18.20 4.39 -12.24
C SER A 10 -16.82 3.75 -12.23
N ALA A 11 -16.41 3.24 -11.08
CA ALA A 11 -15.09 2.65 -10.92
C ALA A 11 -14.89 1.56 -12.00
N PRO A 12 -13.77 1.60 -12.74
CA PRO A 12 -13.56 0.71 -13.88
C PRO A 12 -13.63 -0.75 -13.44
N THR A 13 -14.31 -1.58 -14.23
CA THR A 13 -14.35 -3.03 -14.02
C THR A 13 -13.28 -3.70 -14.87
N VAL A 14 -12.56 -4.66 -14.28
CA VAL A 14 -11.58 -5.47 -15.01
C VAL A 14 -11.91 -6.94 -14.81
N ALA A 15 -11.98 -7.67 -15.92
CA ALA A 15 -12.45 -9.06 -15.97
C ALA A 15 -13.83 -9.26 -15.29
N GLY A 16 -14.73 -8.26 -15.41
CA GLY A 16 -16.07 -8.30 -14.81
C GLY A 16 -16.10 -8.14 -13.28
N ARG A 17 -14.98 -7.78 -12.65
CA ARG A 17 -14.88 -7.54 -11.20
C ARG A 17 -14.69 -6.06 -10.89
N SER A 18 -15.26 -5.62 -9.76
CA SER A 18 -15.18 -4.23 -9.29
C SER A 18 -13.78 -3.88 -8.75
N ALA A 19 -13.49 -2.58 -8.70
CA ALA A 19 -12.31 -2.05 -8.02
C ALA A 19 -12.24 -2.50 -6.55
N GLU A 20 -13.39 -2.56 -5.86
CA GLU A 20 -13.48 -3.09 -4.50
C GLU A 20 -12.94 -4.53 -4.38
N PHE A 21 -13.36 -5.43 -5.27
CA PHE A 21 -12.88 -6.82 -5.26
C PHE A 21 -11.36 -6.89 -5.44
N TRP A 22 -10.84 -6.16 -6.42
CA TRP A 22 -9.39 -6.12 -6.67
C TRP A 22 -8.62 -5.44 -5.54
N GLY A 23 -9.22 -4.45 -4.88
CA GLY A 23 -8.68 -3.83 -3.67
C GLY A 23 -8.49 -4.86 -2.57
N TYR A 24 -9.55 -5.60 -2.22
CA TYR A 24 -9.47 -6.64 -1.20
C TYR A 24 -8.48 -7.74 -1.55
N LEU A 25 -8.47 -8.19 -2.80
CA LEU A 25 -7.55 -9.25 -3.22
C LEU A 25 -6.10 -8.77 -3.13
N MET A 26 -5.78 -7.63 -3.74
CA MET A 26 -4.39 -7.16 -3.82
C MET A 26 -3.88 -6.72 -2.45
N TRP A 27 -4.63 -5.92 -1.70
CA TRP A 27 -4.21 -5.50 -0.36
C TRP A 27 -4.28 -6.64 0.66
N GLY A 28 -5.19 -7.60 0.49
CA GLY A 28 -5.22 -8.82 1.29
C GLY A 28 -3.96 -9.67 1.10
N LEU A 29 -3.51 -9.86 -0.15
CA LEU A 29 -2.26 -10.57 -0.45
C LEU A 29 -1.05 -9.88 0.19
N ALA A 30 -0.91 -8.57 -0.01
CA ALA A 30 0.16 -7.79 0.61
C ALA A 30 0.07 -7.86 2.15
N GLY A 31 -1.13 -7.69 2.71
CA GLY A 31 -1.40 -7.75 4.14
C GLY A 31 -1.01 -9.09 4.76
N ILE A 32 -1.31 -10.22 4.10
CA ILE A 32 -0.89 -11.56 4.57
C ILE A 32 0.63 -11.68 4.59
N VAL A 33 1.30 -11.28 3.51
CA VAL A 33 2.77 -11.37 3.38
C VAL A 33 3.47 -10.50 4.42
N ILE A 34 2.88 -9.38 4.80
CA ILE A 34 3.38 -8.50 5.86
C ILE A 34 3.06 -9.07 7.24
N ALA A 35 1.83 -9.50 7.48
CA ALA A 35 1.38 -9.98 8.77
C ALA A 35 2.09 -11.28 9.21
N VAL A 36 2.45 -12.17 8.28
CA VAL A 36 3.08 -13.45 8.62
C VAL A 36 4.42 -13.26 9.36
N PRO A 37 5.41 -12.50 8.86
CA PRO A 37 6.63 -12.18 9.60
C PRO A 37 6.37 -11.45 10.92
N GLU A 38 5.48 -10.46 10.92
CA GLU A 38 5.17 -9.65 12.10
C GLU A 38 4.58 -10.51 13.23
N LEU A 39 3.64 -11.40 12.92
CA LEU A 39 3.03 -12.30 13.89
C LEU A 39 3.99 -13.42 14.31
N ALA A 40 4.79 -13.96 13.37
CA ALA A 40 5.79 -14.97 13.69
C ALA A 40 6.81 -14.45 14.71
N ALA A 41 7.24 -13.19 14.58
CA ALA A 41 8.11 -12.54 15.54
C ALA A 41 7.45 -12.33 16.91
N VAL A 42 6.18 -11.93 16.96
CA VAL A 42 5.43 -11.74 18.22
C VAL A 42 5.28 -13.05 19.01
N PHE A 43 5.08 -14.17 18.31
CA PHE A 43 4.88 -15.48 18.94
C PHE A 43 6.14 -16.35 19.01
N ASP A 44 7.32 -15.79 18.69
CA ASP A 44 8.60 -16.49 18.68
C ASP A 44 8.57 -17.81 17.87
N LEU A 45 7.81 -17.80 16.77
CA LEU A 45 7.58 -18.97 15.92
C LEU A 45 8.66 -19.15 14.87
N ALA A 46 9.23 -18.04 14.40
CA ALA A 46 10.32 -18.03 13.44
C ALA A 46 10.96 -16.63 13.37
N ASP A 47 12.29 -16.59 13.21
CA ASP A 47 13.07 -15.36 13.07
C ASP A 47 12.98 -14.75 11.65
N TRP A 48 11.77 -14.52 11.16
CA TRP A 48 11.59 -13.76 9.93
C TRP A 48 11.78 -12.27 10.22
N PRO A 49 12.63 -11.55 9.46
CA PRO A 49 12.76 -10.11 9.63
C PRO A 49 11.42 -9.42 9.37
N THR A 50 10.92 -8.68 10.36
CA THR A 50 9.74 -7.83 10.24
C THR A 50 10.03 -6.59 9.40
N ILE A 51 9.01 -5.84 8.99
CA ILE A 51 9.22 -4.56 8.30
C ILE A 51 9.97 -3.59 9.22
N SER A 52 9.61 -3.55 10.50
CA SER A 52 10.25 -2.69 11.49
C SER A 52 11.73 -3.05 11.69
N ALA A 53 12.06 -4.33 11.84
CA ALA A 53 13.44 -4.79 11.95
C ALA A 53 14.23 -4.49 10.67
N THR A 54 13.60 -4.64 9.50
CA THR A 54 14.22 -4.36 8.20
C THR A 54 14.57 -2.89 8.05
N ILE A 55 13.67 -1.99 8.44
CA ILE A 55 13.93 -0.55 8.44
C ILE A 55 15.01 -0.19 9.46
N GLY A 56 14.97 -0.77 10.67
CA GLY A 56 16.00 -0.56 11.69
C GLY A 56 17.39 -0.96 11.20
N HIS A 57 17.52 -2.13 10.59
CA HIS A 57 18.79 -2.59 10.01
C HIS A 57 19.28 -1.69 8.86
N LEU A 58 18.37 -1.08 8.08
CA LEU A 58 18.77 -0.07 7.09
C LEU A 58 19.26 1.23 7.75
N GLU A 59 18.63 1.65 8.84
CA GLU A 59 19.02 2.83 9.62
C GLU A 59 20.41 2.66 10.24
N ASP A 60 20.74 1.47 10.74
CA ASP A 60 22.06 1.15 11.30
C ASP A 60 23.19 1.42 10.30
N GLY A 61 22.97 1.12 9.02
CA GLY A 61 23.92 1.42 7.94
C GLY A 61 23.78 2.82 7.33
N HIS A 62 22.59 3.43 7.44
CA HIS A 62 22.21 4.63 6.70
C HIS A 62 21.21 5.47 7.51
N SER A 63 21.70 6.32 8.42
CA SER A 63 20.85 7.12 9.32
C SER A 63 19.82 8.03 8.61
N TRP A 64 20.05 8.39 7.34
CA TRP A 64 19.10 9.17 6.54
C TRP A 64 17.81 8.40 6.20
N VAL A 65 17.82 7.06 6.27
CA VAL A 65 16.65 6.21 5.99
C VAL A 65 15.49 6.58 6.89
N ARG A 66 15.76 6.89 8.16
CA ARG A 66 14.74 7.33 9.11
C ARG A 66 13.98 8.57 8.64
N LEU A 67 14.70 9.56 8.09
CA LEU A 67 14.08 10.78 7.56
C LEU A 67 13.16 10.46 6.38
N VAL A 68 13.58 9.54 5.52
CA VAL A 68 12.78 9.11 4.36
C VAL A 68 11.54 8.35 4.80
N VAL A 69 11.65 7.44 5.78
CA VAL A 69 10.50 6.71 6.33
C VAL A 69 9.49 7.67 6.92
N VAL A 70 9.92 8.58 7.81
CA VAL A 70 9.01 9.59 8.41
C VAL A 70 8.38 10.48 7.34
N PHE A 71 9.16 10.93 6.36
CA PHE A 71 8.65 11.71 5.24
C PHE A 71 7.55 10.96 4.47
N VAL A 72 7.80 9.70 4.10
CA VAL A 72 6.81 8.85 3.40
C VAL A 72 5.55 8.66 4.24
N ILE A 73 5.68 8.41 5.54
CA ILE A 73 4.53 8.26 6.45
C ILE A 73 3.68 9.53 6.46
N VAL A 74 4.30 10.71 6.63
CA VAL A 74 3.59 12.00 6.67
C VAL A 74 2.91 12.29 5.33
N VAL A 75 3.59 12.03 4.21
CA VAL A 75 3.04 12.22 2.86
C VAL A 75 1.84 11.30 2.64
N LEU A 76 1.97 10.01 2.98
CA LEU A 76 0.86 9.05 2.83
C LEU A 76 -0.32 9.41 3.73
N ALA A 77 -0.07 9.88 4.96
CA ALA A 77 -1.12 10.37 5.85
C ALA A 77 -1.84 11.59 5.26
N TYR A 78 -1.10 12.57 4.73
CA TYR A 78 -1.69 13.74 4.08
C TYR A 78 -2.59 13.35 2.89
N TYR A 79 -2.14 12.42 2.04
CA TYR A 79 -2.90 11.94 0.89
C TYR A 79 -4.05 10.98 1.25
N SER A 80 -4.02 10.34 2.42
CA SER A 80 -5.05 9.39 2.85
C SER A 80 -6.28 10.07 3.43
N LEU A 81 -6.12 11.19 4.13
CA LEU A 81 -7.23 11.84 4.85
C LEU A 81 -8.43 12.14 3.94
N PRO A 82 -8.27 12.76 2.75
CA PRO A 82 -9.41 13.02 1.87
C PRO A 82 -10.04 11.74 1.30
N GLN A 83 -9.25 10.66 1.19
CA GLN A 83 -9.74 9.37 0.68
C GLN A 83 -10.52 8.58 1.75
N LEU A 84 -10.21 8.78 3.02
CA LEU A 84 -10.93 8.18 4.15
C LEU A 84 -12.17 8.99 4.54
N ALA A 85 -12.16 10.31 4.34
CA ALA A 85 -13.28 11.17 4.70
C ALA A 85 -14.43 11.17 3.66
N MET A 86 -14.13 10.77 2.42
CA MET A 86 -15.09 10.76 1.32
C MET A 86 -15.56 9.33 1.01
N PRO A 87 -16.81 9.14 0.54
CA PRO A 87 -17.25 7.84 0.06
C PRO A 87 -16.28 7.27 -1.00
N PRO A 88 -15.94 5.98 -0.96
CA PRO A 88 -14.89 5.40 -1.80
C PRO A 88 -15.25 5.36 -3.29
N GLU A 89 -16.50 5.63 -3.64
CA GLU A 89 -16.99 5.75 -5.03
C GLU A 89 -16.77 7.14 -5.61
N GLN A 90 -16.53 8.13 -4.76
CA GLN A 90 -16.39 9.53 -5.16
C GLN A 90 -14.91 9.91 -5.30
N PRO A 91 -14.53 10.67 -6.33
CA PRO A 91 -13.21 11.28 -6.43
C PRO A 91 -12.92 12.15 -5.19
N ALA A 92 -11.74 12.01 -4.62
CA ALA A 92 -11.28 12.87 -3.54
C ALA A 92 -10.56 14.09 -4.11
N MET A 93 -10.52 15.19 -3.36
CA MET A 93 -9.75 16.38 -3.71
C MET A 93 -8.54 16.49 -2.80
N VAL A 94 -7.34 16.58 -3.38
CA VAL A 94 -6.10 16.81 -2.63
C VAL A 94 -5.34 17.98 -3.24
N ALA A 95 -5.05 18.99 -2.43
CA ALA A 95 -4.36 20.22 -2.87
C ALA A 95 -4.99 20.85 -4.13
N GLY A 96 -6.33 20.86 -4.21
CA GLY A 96 -7.07 21.41 -5.36
C GLY A 96 -7.09 20.53 -6.61
N ARG A 97 -6.54 19.30 -6.55
CA ARG A 97 -6.57 18.32 -7.65
C ARG A 97 -7.48 17.14 -7.32
N GLN A 98 -8.23 16.70 -8.31
CA GLN A 98 -9.09 15.53 -8.20
C GLN A 98 -8.27 14.24 -8.34
N THR A 99 -8.55 13.24 -7.50
CA THR A 99 -7.97 11.90 -7.62
C THR A 99 -8.74 11.07 -8.65
N THR A 100 -8.09 10.06 -9.20
CA THR A 100 -8.75 9.03 -10.03
C THR A 100 -9.84 8.27 -9.25
N ALA A 101 -10.60 7.45 -9.97
CA ALA A 101 -11.59 6.54 -9.40
C ALA A 101 -10.98 5.49 -8.45
N ASN A 102 -9.67 5.25 -8.51
CA ASN A 102 -8.96 4.36 -7.59
C ASN A 102 -8.13 5.12 -6.53
N GLY A 103 -8.28 6.45 -6.43
CA GLY A 103 -7.66 7.28 -5.38
C GLY A 103 -6.24 7.76 -5.65
N ARG A 104 -5.77 7.71 -6.91
CA ARG A 104 -4.41 8.15 -7.28
C ARG A 104 -4.42 9.59 -7.82
N LEU A 105 -3.28 10.26 -7.74
CA LEU A 105 -3.12 11.60 -8.32
C LEU A 105 -2.74 11.49 -9.80
N THR A 106 -3.33 12.36 -10.60
CA THR A 106 -3.04 12.52 -12.03
C THR A 106 -3.24 13.99 -12.43
N PRO A 107 -2.52 14.50 -13.44
CA PRO A 107 -2.77 15.83 -13.99
C PRO A 107 -4.17 15.99 -14.62
N ASP A 108 -4.67 14.92 -15.24
CA ASP A 108 -5.96 14.88 -15.93
C ASP A 108 -6.67 13.57 -15.56
N PRO A 109 -7.67 13.60 -14.67
CA PRO A 109 -8.45 12.43 -14.26
C PRO A 109 -9.26 11.80 -15.38
N ASP A 110 -9.76 12.60 -16.33
CA ASP A 110 -10.67 12.14 -17.37
C ASP A 110 -9.90 11.43 -18.50
N ALA A 111 -8.61 11.71 -18.64
CA ALA A 111 -7.73 11.04 -19.60
C ALA A 111 -7.23 9.65 -19.14
N VAL A 112 -7.45 9.27 -17.88
CA VAL A 112 -6.89 8.04 -17.31
C VAL A 112 -7.57 6.80 -17.84
N ARG A 113 -6.78 5.87 -18.40
CA ARG A 113 -7.26 4.61 -18.96
C ARG A 113 -6.90 3.41 -18.08
N THR A 114 -7.88 2.54 -17.87
CA THR A 114 -7.72 1.27 -17.13
C THR A 114 -7.64 0.05 -18.07
N GLU A 115 -7.96 0.24 -19.35
CA GLU A 115 -7.96 -0.82 -20.36
C GLU A 115 -6.58 -1.48 -20.50
N GLY A 116 -6.55 -2.81 -20.61
CA GLY A 116 -5.32 -3.59 -20.79
C GLY A 116 -4.46 -3.79 -19.54
N MET A 117 -4.86 -3.23 -18.39
CA MET A 117 -4.07 -3.32 -17.15
C MET A 117 -4.24 -4.63 -16.37
N GLY A 118 -4.98 -5.60 -16.92
CA GLY A 118 -5.06 -6.96 -16.36
C GLY A 118 -3.70 -7.67 -16.33
N GLY A 119 -2.82 -7.41 -17.31
CA GLY A 119 -1.45 -7.93 -17.30
C GLY A 119 -0.62 -7.43 -16.11
N TYR A 120 -0.93 -6.24 -15.58
CA TYR A 120 -0.30 -5.72 -14.38
C TYR A 120 -0.57 -6.60 -13.17
N LEU A 121 -1.81 -7.09 -13.01
CA LEU A 121 -2.18 -7.94 -11.88
C LEU A 121 -1.39 -9.26 -11.90
N VAL A 122 -1.26 -9.86 -13.09
CA VAL A 122 -0.47 -11.09 -13.27
C VAL A 122 1.00 -10.82 -12.94
N LEU A 123 1.56 -9.73 -13.46
CA LEU A 123 2.95 -9.34 -13.17
C LEU A 123 3.17 -9.08 -11.67
N ALA A 124 2.24 -8.38 -11.03
CA ALA A 124 2.30 -8.04 -9.62
C ALA A 124 2.24 -9.29 -8.73
N CYS A 125 1.33 -10.23 -9.03
CA CYS A 125 1.27 -11.53 -8.36
C CYS A 125 2.53 -12.37 -8.60
N ALA A 126 3.01 -12.44 -9.83
CA ALA A 126 4.23 -13.17 -10.17
C ALA A 126 5.46 -12.60 -9.45
N ALA A 127 5.59 -11.26 -9.41
CA ALA A 127 6.66 -10.58 -8.68
C ALA A 127 6.57 -10.86 -7.17
N LEU A 128 5.37 -10.84 -6.59
CA LEU A 128 5.18 -11.18 -5.18
C LEU A 128 5.57 -12.63 -4.88
N THR A 129 5.12 -13.58 -5.71
CA THR A 129 5.50 -15.00 -5.57
C THR A 129 7.01 -15.20 -5.69
N ALA A 130 7.65 -14.56 -6.67
CA ALA A 130 9.10 -14.62 -6.84
C ALA A 130 9.83 -14.02 -5.62
N ALA A 131 9.35 -12.89 -5.09
CA ALA A 131 9.94 -12.26 -3.92
C ALA A 131 9.79 -13.11 -2.65
N VAL A 132 8.63 -13.76 -2.44
CA VAL A 132 8.42 -14.70 -1.34
C VAL A 132 9.33 -15.92 -1.46
N ALA A 133 9.41 -16.53 -2.66
CA ALA A 133 10.28 -17.67 -2.91
C ALA A 133 11.76 -17.30 -2.71
N PHE A 134 12.18 -16.13 -3.20
CA PHE A 134 13.52 -15.61 -2.99
C PHE A 134 13.82 -15.37 -1.51
N ALA A 135 12.89 -14.75 -0.77
CA ALA A 135 13.08 -14.49 0.66
C ALA A 135 13.22 -15.79 1.46
N GLY A 136 12.40 -16.80 1.17
CA GLY A 136 12.52 -18.13 1.76
C GLY A 136 13.83 -18.82 1.40
N GLY A 137 14.24 -18.76 0.12
CA GLY A 137 15.50 -19.34 -0.35
C GLY A 137 16.73 -18.68 0.25
N ALA A 138 16.78 -17.35 0.28
CA ALA A 138 17.86 -16.58 0.89
C ALA A 138 18.02 -16.95 2.37
N ARG A 139 16.91 -17.07 3.09
CA ARG A 139 16.94 -17.45 4.51
C ARG A 139 17.33 -18.91 4.75
N ALA A 140 16.97 -19.83 3.85
CA ALA A 140 17.40 -21.22 3.92
C ALA A 140 18.92 -21.38 3.76
N VAL A 141 19.56 -20.46 3.05
CA VAL A 141 21.02 -20.44 2.85
C VAL A 141 21.74 -19.70 4.00
N ASP A 142 21.22 -18.55 4.42
CA ASP A 142 21.82 -17.71 5.45
C ASP A 142 20.79 -17.31 6.53
N PRO A 143 20.70 -18.09 7.62
CA PRO A 143 19.85 -17.77 8.75
C PRO A 143 20.30 -16.47 9.43
N GLY A 144 19.49 -15.42 9.26
CA GLY A 144 19.71 -14.08 9.83
C GLY A 144 19.76 -12.99 8.78
N THR A 145 19.81 -13.36 7.50
CA THR A 145 19.90 -12.40 6.40
C THR A 145 18.66 -11.51 6.27
N PHE A 146 18.89 -10.22 6.02
CA PHE A 146 17.86 -9.24 5.67
C PHE A 146 17.61 -9.15 4.17
N THR A 147 18.45 -9.78 3.34
CA THR A 147 18.36 -9.68 1.87
C THR A 147 17.00 -10.08 1.33
N GLY A 148 16.43 -11.18 1.87
CA GLY A 148 15.10 -11.64 1.52
C GLY A 148 14.01 -10.61 1.86
N ALA A 149 14.11 -10.00 3.04
CA ALA A 149 13.17 -8.99 3.50
C ALA A 149 13.23 -7.70 2.67
N TYR A 150 14.43 -7.27 2.27
CA TYR A 150 14.61 -6.13 1.35
C TYR A 150 13.90 -6.35 0.02
N VAL A 151 14.10 -7.51 -0.59
CA VAL A 151 13.45 -7.85 -1.87
C VAL A 151 11.95 -7.95 -1.69
N LEU A 152 11.47 -8.60 -0.63
CA LEU A 152 10.06 -8.79 -0.36
C LEU A 152 9.31 -7.46 -0.16
N TYR A 153 9.74 -6.67 0.82
CA TYR A 153 9.09 -5.41 1.15
C TYR A 153 9.32 -4.35 0.09
N GLY A 154 10.50 -4.31 -0.53
CA GLY A 154 10.78 -3.45 -1.68
C GLY A 154 9.86 -3.76 -2.87
N THR A 155 9.63 -5.04 -3.17
CA THR A 155 8.72 -5.45 -4.24
C THR A 155 7.29 -5.02 -3.95
N ILE A 156 6.80 -5.19 -2.72
CA ILE A 156 5.47 -4.70 -2.33
C ILE A 156 5.39 -3.18 -2.48
N ALA A 157 6.36 -2.44 -1.93
CA ALA A 157 6.38 -0.97 -2.04
C ALA A 157 6.36 -0.51 -3.50
N VAL A 158 7.16 -1.13 -4.37
CA VAL A 158 7.22 -0.79 -5.79
C VAL A 158 5.91 -1.16 -6.51
N MET A 159 5.46 -2.41 -6.39
CA MET A 159 4.37 -2.94 -7.21
C MET A 159 2.96 -2.54 -6.71
N TRP A 160 2.78 -2.22 -5.42
CA TRP A 160 1.48 -1.83 -4.88
C TRP A 160 1.34 -0.31 -4.71
N VAL A 161 2.44 0.41 -4.48
CA VAL A 161 2.39 1.84 -4.14
C VAL A 161 3.01 2.69 -5.23
N ILE A 162 4.30 2.50 -5.54
CA ILE A 162 5.06 3.42 -6.39
C ILE A 162 4.63 3.31 -7.84
N LEU A 163 4.73 2.11 -8.42
CA LEU A 163 4.49 1.89 -9.85
C LEU A 163 3.05 2.23 -10.26
N PRO A 164 2.00 1.85 -9.50
CA PRO A 164 0.64 2.29 -9.79
C PRO A 164 0.47 3.82 -9.79
N SER A 165 1.14 4.50 -8.85
CA SER A 165 1.07 5.96 -8.73
C SER A 165 1.82 6.65 -9.87
N VAL A 166 2.97 6.12 -10.27
CA VAL A 166 3.77 6.61 -11.41
C VAL A 166 3.01 6.43 -12.72
N LEU A 167 2.40 5.26 -12.93
CA LEU A 167 1.59 4.98 -14.13
C LEU A 167 0.41 5.94 -14.27
N SER A 168 -0.26 6.23 -13.15
CA SER A 168 -1.37 7.18 -13.13
C SER A 168 -0.89 8.61 -13.39
N MET A 169 0.16 9.05 -12.70
CA MET A 169 0.66 10.42 -12.75
C MET A 169 1.29 10.80 -14.10
N PHE A 170 2.07 9.90 -14.70
CA PHE A 170 2.89 10.24 -15.87
C PHE A 170 2.42 9.61 -17.18
N PHE A 171 1.69 8.50 -17.12
CA PHE A 171 1.30 7.74 -18.32
C PHE A 171 -0.20 7.73 -18.55
N ALA A 172 -0.99 8.41 -17.70
CA ALA A 172 -2.46 8.37 -17.71
C ALA A 172 -2.99 6.92 -17.78
N ARG A 173 -2.32 5.99 -17.09
CA ARG A 173 -2.71 4.59 -17.00
C ARG A 173 -2.98 4.20 -15.56
N GLU A 174 -4.07 3.49 -15.34
CA GLU A 174 -4.50 3.13 -14.01
C GLU A 174 -4.59 1.61 -13.84
N VAL A 175 -3.94 1.11 -12.80
CA VAL A 175 -4.07 -0.29 -12.41
C VAL A 175 -5.47 -0.52 -11.82
N PRO A 176 -6.02 -1.73 -11.96
CA PRO A 176 -7.43 -2.00 -11.67
C PRO A 176 -7.77 -2.20 -10.20
N PHE A 177 -6.81 -1.95 -9.29
CA PHE A 177 -7.06 -1.98 -7.85
C PHE A 177 -6.88 -0.58 -7.24
N PRO A 178 -7.71 -0.22 -6.25
CA PRO A 178 -7.63 1.04 -5.53
C PRO A 178 -6.40 1.14 -4.62
N THR A 179 -6.11 2.35 -4.14
CA THR A 179 -5.18 2.55 -3.02
C THR A 179 -5.66 1.81 -1.76
N LEU A 180 -4.76 1.62 -0.78
CA LEU A 180 -5.11 0.99 0.50
C LEU A 180 -6.25 1.75 1.19
N PHE A 181 -6.18 3.08 1.20
CA PHE A 181 -7.16 3.92 1.88
C PHE A 181 -8.55 3.86 1.24
N ARG A 182 -8.63 3.84 -0.09
CA ARG A 182 -9.90 3.56 -0.81
C ARG A 182 -10.43 2.17 -0.49
N THR A 183 -9.55 1.18 -0.40
CA THR A 183 -9.92 -0.20 -0.03
C THR A 183 -10.50 -0.26 1.39
N LEU A 184 -9.91 0.46 2.34
CA LEU A 184 -10.43 0.59 3.69
C LEU A 184 -11.78 1.32 3.71
N GLY A 185 -11.97 2.34 2.87
CA GLY A 185 -13.27 2.99 2.70
C GLY A 185 -14.36 2.04 2.21
N TYR A 186 -14.06 1.15 1.24
CA TYR A 186 -15.00 0.09 0.85
C TYR A 186 -15.29 -0.88 2.01
N LEU A 187 -14.26 -1.25 2.77
CA LEU A 187 -14.40 -2.17 3.89
C LEU A 187 -15.25 -1.57 5.03
N GLU A 188 -15.14 -0.26 5.27
CA GLU A 188 -15.87 0.44 6.33
C GLU A 188 -17.39 0.29 6.17
N HIS A 189 -17.87 0.38 4.93
CA HIS A 189 -19.27 0.23 4.58
C HIS A 189 -19.81 -1.18 4.87
N ARG A 190 -18.94 -2.20 4.85
CA ARG A 190 -19.32 -3.61 5.10
C ARG A 190 -19.05 -4.08 6.51
N ALA A 191 -17.93 -3.65 7.08
CA ALA A 191 -17.37 -4.15 8.32
C ALA A 191 -16.56 -3.04 9.00
N GLY A 192 -17.26 -2.02 9.52
CA GLY A 192 -16.65 -0.89 10.23
C GLY A 192 -15.71 -1.32 11.37
N PHE A 193 -16.06 -2.38 12.12
CA PHE A 193 -15.19 -2.92 13.17
C PHE A 193 -13.84 -3.44 12.65
N VAL A 194 -13.85 -4.21 11.55
CA VAL A 194 -12.62 -4.73 10.94
C VAL A 194 -11.77 -3.58 10.41
N THR A 195 -12.41 -2.57 9.81
CA THR A 195 -11.72 -1.36 9.33
C THR A 195 -11.06 -0.60 10.48
N ALA A 196 -11.78 -0.39 11.59
CA ALA A 196 -11.23 0.26 12.78
C ALA A 196 -10.04 -0.51 13.37
N LEU A 197 -10.13 -1.85 13.43
CA LEU A 197 -9.03 -2.70 13.85
C LEU A 197 -7.82 -2.55 12.94
N LEU A 198 -8.01 -2.63 11.62
CA LEU A 198 -6.93 -2.50 10.64
C LEU A 198 -6.28 -1.11 10.68
N LEU A 199 -7.07 -0.04 10.79
CA LEU A 199 -6.56 1.33 10.95
C LEU A 199 -5.80 1.49 12.27
N GLY A 200 -6.27 0.90 13.37
CA GLY A 200 -5.56 0.89 14.64
C GLY A 200 -4.21 0.19 14.56
N LEU A 201 -4.17 -1.01 13.97
CA LEU A 201 -2.93 -1.76 13.76
C LEU A 201 -1.96 -1.01 12.82
N LEU A 202 -2.47 -0.41 11.75
CA LEU A 202 -1.66 0.42 10.84
C LEU A 202 -1.11 1.64 11.57
N ALA A 203 -1.92 2.35 12.36
CA ALA A 203 -1.45 3.49 13.14
C ALA A 203 -0.36 3.10 14.14
N ILE A 204 -0.52 1.97 14.85
CA ILE A 204 0.51 1.42 15.74
C ILE A 204 1.80 1.12 14.95
N LEU A 205 1.69 0.48 13.79
CA LEU A 205 2.84 0.19 12.92
C LEU A 205 3.56 1.48 12.51
N LEU A 206 2.83 2.50 12.06
CA LEU A 206 3.40 3.77 11.63
C LEU A 206 4.09 4.52 12.78
N ILE A 207 3.49 4.54 13.97
CA ILE A 207 4.10 5.11 15.18
C ILE A 207 5.39 4.36 15.51
N HIS A 208 5.35 3.02 15.46
CA HIS A 208 6.50 2.18 15.73
C HIS A 208 7.64 2.46 14.75
N LEU A 209 7.34 2.64 13.46
CA LEU A 209 8.34 2.98 12.43
C LEU A 209 8.89 4.39 12.58
N ALA A 210 8.04 5.38 12.89
CA ALA A 210 8.47 6.78 13.00
C ALA A 210 9.34 7.03 14.24
N LEU A 211 9.08 6.28 15.31
CA LEU A 211 9.78 6.40 16.59
C LEU A 211 10.84 5.31 16.78
N TYR A 212 11.18 4.53 15.77
CA TYR A 212 12.23 3.53 15.88
C TYR A 212 13.63 4.19 15.89
N PRO A 213 14.57 3.69 16.73
CA PRO A 213 14.32 2.94 17.96
C PRO A 213 13.68 3.85 19.03
N TRP A 214 12.82 3.26 19.88
CA TRP A 214 12.06 4.01 20.90
C TRP A 214 12.99 4.95 21.69
N PRO A 215 12.62 6.24 21.88
CA PRO A 215 13.42 7.18 22.65
C PRO A 215 13.69 6.59 24.04
N ARG A 216 14.95 6.26 24.32
CA ARG A 216 15.36 5.85 25.67
C ARG A 216 15.41 7.11 26.51
N MET A 217 14.55 7.18 27.52
CA MET A 217 14.67 8.18 28.58
C MET A 217 15.87 7.77 29.44
N ASN A 218 17.05 8.30 29.10
CA ASN A 218 18.21 8.20 29.98
C ASN A 218 17.98 9.22 31.11
N SER A 219 17.48 8.74 32.26
CA SER A 219 17.52 9.46 33.54
C SER A 219 18.88 9.32 34.20
#